data_AF-A0A971KXN7-F1
#
_entry.id   AF-A0A971KXN7-F1
#
_cell.length_a   1.000
_cell.length_b   1.000
_cell.length_c   1.000
_cell.angle_alpha   90.00
_cell.angle_beta   90.00
_cell.angle_gamma   90.00
#
_symmetry.space_group_name_H-M   'P 1'
#
loop_
_entity.id
_entity.type
_entity.pdbx_description
1 polymer ?
#
loop_
_entity_poly.entity_id
_entity_poly.type
_entity_poly.pdbx_seq_one_letter_code
_entity_poly.pdbx_strand_id
1 'polypeptide(L)'
;MFCANCGIKLQEGAKFCGSCGVKTEPVQPTSAGPAPMSPNQPSSVYSSPAQTAPSYQQAYAPPQYTACSGQPVDEPLRVGQYIGMFLLMCVPILNIILLFMWGFGSSANLNKKNFARAALILCAIMLISWIAAGRIIWSFLGGIMGGYY
;
A
#
# COMPACT_ATOMS: atom_id res chain seq x y z
N MET A 1 -27.52 23.18 8.75
CA MET A 1 -27.19 22.96 10.18
C MET A 1 -25.67 22.90 10.36
N PHE A 2 -25.12 23.29 11.51
CA PHE A 2 -23.68 23.20 11.82
C PHE A 2 -23.40 22.01 12.74
N CYS A 3 -22.20 21.43 12.67
CA CYS A 3 -21.82 20.30 13.52
C CYS A 3 -21.62 20.79 14.97
N ALA A 4 -22.31 20.16 15.94
CA ALA A 4 -22.13 20.50 17.35
C ALA A 4 -20.72 20.16 17.90
N ASN A 5 -19.98 19.30 17.20
CA ASN A 5 -18.64 18.89 17.63
C ASN A 5 -17.53 19.74 16.98
N CYS A 6 -17.60 19.99 15.67
CA CYS A 6 -16.52 20.68 14.93
C CYS A 6 -16.93 22.00 14.25
N GLY A 7 -18.19 22.43 14.36
CA GLY A 7 -18.65 23.74 13.89
C GLY A 7 -18.79 23.91 12.38
N ILE A 8 -18.43 22.92 11.54
CA ILE A 8 -18.59 23.05 10.08
C ILE A 8 -20.04 22.89 9.61
N LYS A 9 -20.40 23.51 8.48
CA LYS A 9 -21.75 23.43 7.90
C LYS A 9 -22.00 22.03 7.34
N LEU A 10 -23.01 21.33 7.86
CA LEU A 10 -23.44 20.04 7.35
C LEU A 10 -24.35 20.19 6.14
N GLN A 11 -24.21 19.26 5.20
CA GLN A 11 -25.19 19.05 4.14
C GLN A 11 -26.54 18.62 4.72
N GLU A 12 -27.62 19.13 4.14
CA GLU A 12 -28.99 18.82 4.54
C GLU A 12 -29.25 17.32 4.33
N GLY A 13 -29.73 16.62 5.37
CA GLY A 13 -29.93 15.18 5.33
C GLY A 13 -28.67 14.31 5.53
N ALA A 14 -27.50 14.90 5.82
CA ALA A 14 -26.29 14.14 6.11
C ALA A 14 -26.42 13.37 7.44
N LYS A 15 -26.30 12.04 7.36
CA LYS A 15 -26.32 11.14 8.53
C LYS A 15 -25.05 11.22 9.38
N PHE A 16 -23.96 11.77 8.81
CA PHE A 16 -22.65 11.90 9.46
C PHE A 16 -21.95 13.18 9.00
N CYS A 17 -21.14 13.77 9.88
CA CYS A 17 -20.28 14.90 9.57
C CYS A 17 -19.04 14.45 8.79
N GLY A 18 -18.85 14.96 7.57
CA GLY A 18 -17.70 14.59 6.72
C GLY A 18 -16.33 15.07 7.22
N SER A 19 -16.28 15.97 8.22
CA SER A 19 -15.01 16.48 8.77
C SER A 19 -14.61 15.82 10.08
N CYS A 20 -15.53 15.55 11.00
CA CYS A 20 -15.22 14.93 12.31
C CYS A 20 -15.76 13.50 12.49
N GLY A 21 -16.55 12.99 11.53
CA GLY A 21 -17.08 11.63 11.56
C GLY A 21 -18.25 11.38 12.52
N VAL A 22 -18.68 12.40 13.30
CA VAL A 22 -19.80 12.21 14.25
C VAL A 22 -21.11 12.00 13.51
N LYS A 23 -21.93 11.06 13.98
CA LYS A 23 -23.29 10.84 13.49
C LYS A 23 -24.13 12.06 13.82
N THR A 24 -24.79 12.60 12.82
CA THR A 24 -25.69 13.74 12.98
C THR A 24 -27.10 13.26 12.70
N GLU A 25 -27.91 13.22 13.75
CA GLU A 25 -29.32 12.90 13.62
C GLU A 25 -30.05 14.11 13.04
N PRO A 26 -30.71 13.98 11.88
CA PRO A 26 -31.51 15.06 11.35
C PRO A 26 -32.74 15.23 12.25
N VAL A 27 -32.81 16.36 12.96
CA VAL A 27 -34.05 16.78 13.63
C VAL A 27 -35.04 17.19 12.54
N GLN A 28 -35.98 16.30 12.21
CA GLN A 28 -37.19 16.68 11.47
C GLN A 28 -38.01 17.66 12.33
N PRO A 29 -38.58 18.72 11.75
CA PRO A 29 -39.46 19.61 12.50
C PRO A 29 -40.78 18.86 12.75
N THR A 30 -40.99 18.41 13.98
CA THR A 30 -42.30 17.89 14.40
C THR A 30 -42.86 18.81 15.48
N SER A 31 -44.05 19.33 15.17
CA SER A 31 -44.92 20.18 15.96
C SER A 31 -45.19 19.68 17.38
N ALA A 32 -45.49 20.63 18.26
CA ALA A 32 -45.82 20.48 19.68
C ALA A 32 -46.82 19.35 20.00
N GLY A 33 -46.49 18.54 21.01
CA GLY A 33 -47.36 17.56 21.67
C GLY A 33 -46.61 16.81 22.78
N PRO A 34 -47.26 16.41 23.91
CA PRO A 34 -46.57 16.15 25.18
C PRO A 34 -45.84 14.81 25.24
N ALA A 35 -44.82 14.76 26.10
CA ALA A 35 -43.96 13.63 26.38
C ALA A 35 -44.72 12.32 26.72
N PRO A 36 -44.23 11.18 26.19
CA PRO A 36 -44.34 9.90 26.87
C PRO A 36 -42.98 9.47 27.42
N MET A 37 -42.95 9.15 28.71
CA MET A 37 -41.84 8.52 29.41
C MET A 37 -41.43 7.19 28.77
N SER A 38 -40.12 6.99 28.77
CA SER A 38 -39.38 5.79 28.34
C SER A 38 -39.73 4.53 29.16
N PRO A 39 -39.88 3.35 28.53
CA PRO A 39 -39.67 2.07 29.16
C PRO A 39 -38.23 1.59 28.88
N ASN A 40 -37.38 1.80 29.89
CA ASN A 40 -36.34 0.90 30.39
C ASN A 40 -35.85 -0.23 29.46
N GLN A 41 -34.60 -0.16 29.00
CA GLN A 41 -33.86 -1.33 28.50
C GLN A 41 -32.44 -1.38 29.10
N PRO A 42 -31.94 -2.56 29.53
CA PRO A 42 -30.93 -2.69 30.58
C PRO A 42 -29.52 -2.30 30.14
N SER A 43 -28.84 -1.56 31.00
CA SER A 43 -27.41 -1.29 30.94
C SER A 43 -26.62 -2.57 31.19
N SER A 44 -25.86 -3.03 30.19
CA SER A 44 -24.75 -3.97 30.45
C SER A 44 -23.58 -3.18 31.02
N VAL A 45 -23.45 -3.22 32.35
CA VAL A 45 -22.28 -2.75 33.08
C VAL A 45 -21.17 -3.78 32.89
N TYR A 46 -20.25 -3.50 31.96
CA TYR A 46 -18.94 -4.14 31.97
C TYR A 46 -17.95 -3.12 32.52
N SER A 47 -17.72 -3.17 33.83
CA SER A 47 -16.59 -2.51 34.49
C SER A 47 -15.33 -3.34 34.23
N SER A 48 -14.44 -2.84 33.38
CA SER A 48 -13.08 -3.38 33.27
C SER A 48 -12.20 -2.70 34.32
N PRO A 49 -11.40 -3.45 35.11
CA PRO A 49 -10.54 -2.88 36.12
C PRO A 49 -9.42 -2.04 35.50
N ALA A 50 -9.14 -0.90 36.12
CA ALA A 50 -8.05 0.00 35.76
C ALA A 50 -6.70 -0.73 35.86
N GLN A 51 -6.07 -0.98 34.70
CA GLN A 51 -4.67 -1.36 34.63
C GLN A 51 -3.82 -0.10 34.38
N THR A 52 -3.08 0.31 35.40
CA THR A 52 -1.94 1.21 35.28
C THR A 52 -0.81 0.49 34.54
N ALA A 53 -0.82 0.58 33.21
CA ALA A 53 0.31 0.20 32.37
C ALA A 53 1.24 1.42 32.19
N PRO A 54 2.56 1.29 32.39
CA PRO A 54 3.50 2.39 32.19
C PRO A 54 3.47 2.84 30.72
N SER A 55 3.31 4.15 30.53
CA SER A 55 3.22 4.79 29.23
C SER A 55 4.57 4.78 28.52
N TYR A 56 4.79 3.83 27.62
CA TYR A 56 5.69 4.06 26.49
C TYR A 56 4.94 4.94 25.48
N GLN A 57 4.99 6.25 25.70
CA GLN A 57 4.71 7.22 24.64
C GLN A 57 5.92 7.22 23.69
N GLN A 58 5.98 6.22 22.83
CA GLN A 58 6.78 6.36 21.63
C GLN A 58 5.98 7.24 20.70
N ALA A 59 6.40 8.50 20.55
CA ALA A 59 5.89 9.35 19.50
C ALA A 59 6.31 8.71 18.17
N TYR A 60 5.38 8.00 17.54
CA TYR A 60 5.51 7.54 16.17
C TYR A 60 5.48 8.78 15.28
N ALA A 61 6.61 9.47 15.18
CA ALA A 61 6.82 10.46 14.14
C ALA A 61 6.79 9.68 12.82
N PRO A 62 5.82 9.93 11.91
CA PRO A 62 5.86 9.33 10.59
C PRO A 62 7.21 9.74 9.95
N PRO A 63 7.95 8.81 9.32
CA PRO A 63 9.24 9.11 8.74
C PRO A 63 9.07 10.29 7.80
N GLN A 64 9.68 11.42 8.19
CA GLN A 64 9.71 12.62 7.38
C GLN A 64 10.57 12.28 6.18
N TYR A 65 9.94 12.09 5.02
CA TYR A 65 10.66 12.07 3.75
C TYR A 65 11.30 13.45 3.60
N THR A 66 12.62 13.50 3.79
CA THR A 66 13.43 14.69 3.57
C THR A 66 13.29 15.08 2.10
N ALA A 67 12.37 15.99 1.83
CA ALA A 67 12.21 16.64 0.54
C ALA A 67 13.38 17.61 0.34
N CYS A 68 14.56 17.08 0.05
CA CYS A 68 15.62 17.85 -0.59
C CYS A 68 15.19 18.12 -2.04
N SER A 69 14.85 19.37 -2.32
CA SER A 69 14.61 19.95 -3.66
C SER A 69 13.57 19.26 -4.54
N GLY A 70 12.30 19.68 -4.43
CA GLY A 70 11.38 19.78 -5.57
C GLY A 70 11.18 18.54 -6.44
N GLN A 71 11.14 17.34 -5.87
CA GLN A 71 10.75 16.16 -6.65
C GLN A 71 9.23 15.97 -6.58
N PRO A 72 8.54 15.86 -7.74
CA PRO A 72 7.12 15.54 -7.78
C PRO A 72 6.89 14.20 -7.08
N VAL A 73 5.90 14.14 -6.19
CA VAL A 73 5.52 12.90 -5.51
C VAL A 73 5.08 11.90 -6.59
N ASP A 74 5.95 10.94 -6.95
CA ASP A 74 5.66 9.96 -8.00
C ASP A 74 4.42 9.14 -7.60
N GLU A 75 3.39 9.18 -8.45
CA GLU A 75 2.14 8.46 -8.21
C GLU A 75 2.43 6.95 -8.11
N PRO A 76 1.84 6.23 -7.13
CA PRO A 76 2.00 4.79 -7.03
C PRO A 76 1.47 4.11 -8.30
N LEU A 77 2.17 3.05 -8.72
CA LEU A 77 1.80 2.29 -9.91
C LEU A 77 0.41 1.65 -9.74
N ARG A 78 -0.45 1.84 -10.74
CA ARG A 78 -1.75 1.16 -10.80
C ARG A 78 -1.57 -0.34 -11.06
N VAL A 79 -2.49 -1.15 -10.53
CA VAL A 79 -2.52 -2.61 -10.68
C VAL A 79 -2.45 -3.05 -12.15
N GLY A 80 -3.19 -2.39 -13.04
CA GLY A 80 -3.16 -2.68 -14.48
C GLY A 80 -1.77 -2.54 -15.10
N GLN A 81 -0.92 -1.66 -14.57
CA GLN A 81 0.41 -1.46 -15.07
C GLN A 81 1.37 -2.58 -14.65
N TYR A 82 1.18 -3.14 -13.46
CA TYR A 82 1.89 -4.36 -13.03
C TYR A 82 1.49 -5.56 -13.89
N ILE A 83 0.20 -5.71 -14.21
CA ILE A 83 -0.29 -6.78 -15.07
C ILE A 83 0.36 -6.70 -16.46
N GLY A 84 0.45 -5.49 -17.04
CA GLY A 84 1.19 -5.27 -18.28
C GLY A 84 2.67 -5.64 -18.15
N MET A 85 3.32 -5.27 -17.04
CA MET A 85 4.71 -5.63 -16.72
C MET A 85 4.93 -7.16 -16.70
N PHE A 86 4.03 -7.90 -16.04
CA PHE A 86 4.13 -9.35 -15.93
C PHE A 86 3.88 -10.07 -17.27
N LEU A 87 2.91 -9.62 -18.05
CA LEU A 87 2.67 -10.15 -19.40
C LEU A 87 3.87 -9.93 -20.32
N LEU A 88 4.52 -8.78 -20.19
CA LEU A 88 5.71 -8.45 -20.96
C LEU A 88 6.90 -9.35 -20.58
N MET A 89 7.00 -9.72 -19.30
CA MET A 89 8.02 -10.64 -18.79
C MET A 89 7.94 -12.02 -19.43
N CYS A 90 6.76 -12.44 -19.93
CA CYS A 90 6.58 -13.69 -20.67
C CYS A 90 7.32 -13.70 -22.03
N VAL A 91 7.67 -12.54 -22.58
CA VAL A 91 8.45 -12.44 -23.82
C VAL A 91 9.88 -11.98 -23.46
N PRO A 92 10.85 -12.92 -23.33
CA PRO A 92 12.12 -12.65 -22.68
C PRO A 92 12.96 -11.57 -23.37
N ILE A 93 12.95 -11.50 -24.70
CA ILE A 93 13.75 -10.50 -25.45
C ILE A 93 13.15 -9.09 -25.32
N LEU A 94 11.84 -8.94 -25.47
CA LEU A 94 11.17 -7.65 -25.36
C LEU A 94 11.23 -7.09 -23.93
N ASN A 95 11.17 -7.98 -22.94
CA ASN A 95 11.30 -7.64 -21.52
C ASN A 95 12.62 -6.90 -21.24
N ILE A 96 13.75 -7.42 -21.71
CA ILE A 96 15.07 -6.78 -21.49
C ILE A 96 15.12 -5.39 -22.13
N ILE A 97 14.68 -5.24 -23.38
CA ILE A 97 14.73 -3.96 -24.09
C ILE A 97 13.88 -2.88 -23.37
N LEU A 98 12.68 -3.23 -22.93
CA LEU A 98 11.77 -2.32 -22.23
C LEU A 98 12.24 -1.98 -20.81
N LEU A 99 12.92 -2.92 -20.13
CA LEU A 99 13.59 -2.65 -18.85
C LEU A 99 14.71 -1.61 -18.99
N PHE A 100 15.50 -1.67 -20.07
CA PHE A 100 16.49 -0.60 -20.34
C PHE A 100 15.83 0.74 -20.63
N MET A 101 14.77 0.75 -21.46
CA MET A 101 14.01 1.95 -21.77
C MET A 101 13.42 2.62 -20.51
N TRP A 102 12.87 1.83 -19.58
CA TRP A 102 12.34 2.35 -18.31
C TRP A 102 13.40 2.67 -17.27
N GLY A 103 14.49 1.89 -17.18
CA GLY A 103 15.54 2.09 -16.17
C GLY A 103 16.43 3.31 -16.42
N PHE A 104 16.62 3.66 -17.69
CA PHE A 104 17.53 4.73 -18.13
C PHE A 104 16.84 5.85 -18.92
N GLY A 105 15.56 5.72 -19.26
CA GLY A 105 14.80 6.78 -19.94
C GLY A 105 14.50 7.98 -19.03
N SER A 106 14.49 9.18 -19.58
CA SER A 106 14.26 10.42 -18.81
C SER A 106 12.81 10.62 -18.36
N SER A 107 11.82 10.10 -19.10
CA SER A 107 10.38 10.42 -18.94
C SER A 107 9.55 9.44 -18.10
N ALA A 108 10.15 8.41 -17.49
CA ALA A 108 9.42 7.42 -16.69
C ALA A 108 9.29 7.82 -15.20
N ASN A 109 8.16 7.47 -14.58
CA ASN A 109 7.94 7.55 -13.12
C ASN A 109 9.07 6.85 -12.36
N LEU A 110 9.48 7.39 -11.21
CA LEU A 110 10.58 6.83 -10.40
C LEU A 110 10.31 5.38 -9.99
N ASN A 111 9.06 5.04 -9.68
CA ASN A 111 8.65 3.68 -9.34
C ASN A 111 8.91 2.68 -10.49
N LYS A 112 8.72 3.08 -11.76
CA LYS A 112 9.04 2.24 -12.93
C LYS A 112 10.54 2.13 -13.15
N LYS A 113 11.28 3.23 -12.98
CA LYS A 113 12.74 3.25 -13.08
C LYS A 113 13.39 2.31 -12.05
N ASN A 114 12.93 2.39 -10.80
CA ASN A 114 13.45 1.55 -9.71
C ASN A 114 13.10 0.07 -9.90
N PHE A 115 11.86 -0.23 -10.31
CA PHE A 115 11.50 -1.60 -10.68
C PHE A 115 12.39 -2.11 -11.83
N ALA A 116 12.58 -1.32 -12.88
CA ALA A 116 13.33 -1.74 -14.04
C ALA A 116 14.81 -2.00 -13.70
N ARG A 117 15.43 -1.12 -12.92
CA ARG A 117 16.80 -1.30 -12.41
C ARG A 117 16.91 -2.55 -11.54
N ALA A 118 15.99 -2.76 -10.60
CA ALA A 118 15.98 -3.95 -9.75
C ALA A 118 15.80 -5.24 -10.56
N ALA A 119 14.89 -5.25 -11.54
CA ALA A 119 14.66 -6.39 -12.42
C ALA A 119 15.86 -6.71 -13.32
N LEU A 120 16.60 -5.70 -13.81
CA LEU A 120 17.85 -5.90 -14.54
C LEU A 120 18.94 -6.52 -13.65
N ILE A 121 19.06 -6.06 -12.40
CA ILE A 121 19.99 -6.64 -11.43
C ILE A 121 19.64 -8.11 -11.16
N LEU A 122 18.36 -8.42 -10.93
CA LEU A 122 17.91 -9.80 -10.72
C LEU A 122 18.15 -10.69 -11.95
N CYS A 123 17.88 -10.19 -13.16
CA CYS A 123 18.19 -10.92 -14.39
C CYS A 123 19.68 -11.24 -14.52
N ALA A 124 20.56 -10.28 -14.20
CA ALA A 124 22.00 -10.49 -14.24
C ALA A 124 22.46 -11.55 -13.23
N ILE A 125 21.94 -11.49 -11.99
CA ILE A 125 22.25 -12.47 -10.95
C ILE A 125 21.81 -13.87 -11.38
N MET A 126 20.59 -14.00 -11.91
CA MET A 126 20.05 -15.28 -12.39
C MET A 126 20.87 -15.83 -13.56
N LEU A 127 21.28 -14.98 -14.50
CA LEU A 127 22.13 -15.39 -15.62
C LEU A 127 23.49 -15.90 -15.15
N ILE A 128 24.16 -15.19 -14.23
CA ILE A 128 25.46 -15.59 -13.68
C ILE A 128 25.33 -16.91 -12.92
N SER A 129 24.30 -17.04 -12.07
CA SER A 129 24.04 -18.27 -11.31
C SER A 129 23.76 -19.45 -12.23
N TRP A 130 22.96 -19.26 -13.28
CA TRP A 130 22.66 -20.29 -14.29
C TRP A 130 23.91 -20.73 -15.05
N ILE A 131 24.77 -19.81 -15.46
CA ILE A 131 26.04 -20.13 -16.12
C ILE A 131 26.93 -20.94 -15.16
N ALA A 132 27.10 -20.48 -13.92
CA ALA A 132 27.93 -21.17 -12.93
C ALA A 132 27.43 -22.58 -12.64
N ALA A 133 26.12 -22.74 -12.41
CA ALA A 133 25.50 -24.05 -12.23
C ALA A 133 25.67 -24.93 -13.47
N GLY A 134 25.48 -24.37 -14.67
CA GLY A 134 25.70 -25.08 -15.93
C GLY A 134 27.14 -25.57 -16.10
N ARG A 135 28.15 -24.79 -15.67
CA ARG A 135 29.55 -25.23 -15.68
C ARG A 135 29.80 -26.40 -14.74
N ILE A 136 29.23 -26.36 -13.53
CA ILE A 136 29.38 -27.44 -12.54
C ILE A 136 28.71 -28.72 -13.08
N ILE A 137 27.48 -28.60 -13.56
CA ILE A 137 26.70 -29.71 -14.13
C ILE A 137 27.43 -30.32 -15.33
N TRP A 138 27.93 -29.50 -16.27
CA TRP A 138 28.71 -29.96 -17.42
C TRP A 138 29.96 -30.75 -17.00
N SER A 139 30.72 -30.26 -16.02
CA SER A 139 31.90 -30.94 -15.49
C SER A 139 31.55 -32.28 -14.83
N PHE A 140 30.45 -32.33 -14.06
CA PHE A 140 29.96 -33.59 -13.46
C PHE A 140 29.48 -34.59 -14.51
N LEU A 141 28.71 -34.17 -15.51
CA LEU A 141 28.24 -35.05 -16.59
C LEU A 141 29.41 -35.56 -17.45
N GLY A 142 30.41 -34.72 -17.73
CA GLY A 142 31.62 -35.12 -18.46
C GLY A 142 32.46 -36.14 -17.69
N GLY A 143 32.57 -36.00 -16.36
CA GLY A 143 33.26 -36.98 -15.51
C GLY A 143 32.54 -38.32 -15.42
N ILE A 144 31.20 -38.31 -15.43
CA ILE A 144 30.38 -39.53 -15.48
C ILE A 144 30.55 -40.20 -16.85
N MET A 145 30.37 -39.48 -17.97
CA MET A 145 30.46 -40.04 -19.33
C MET A 145 31.88 -40.48 -19.73
N GLY A 146 32.92 -39.80 -19.25
CA GLY A 146 34.32 -40.15 -19.52
C GLY A 146 34.82 -41.36 -18.74
N GLY A 147 34.06 -41.85 -17.75
CA GLY A 147 34.37 -43.10 -17.03
C GLY A 147 33.77 -44.36 -17.68
N TYR A 148 32.96 -44.22 -18.73
CA TYR A 148 32.31 -45.35 -19.43
C TYR A 148 33.01 -45.77 -20.73
N TYR A 149 34.09 -45.10 -21.13
CA TYR A 149 34.91 -45.41 -22.29
C TYR A 149 36.36 -45.60 -21.87
#